data_AF-A0A1C5JNA6-F1
#
_entry.id   AF-A0A1C5JNA6-F1
#
_cell.length_a   1.000
_cell.length_b   1.000
_cell.length_c   1.000
_cell.angle_alpha   90.00
_cell.angle_beta   90.00
_cell.angle_gamma   90.00
#
_symmetry.space_group_name_H-M   'P 1'
#
loop_
_entity.id
_entity.type
_entity.pdbx_description
1 polymer ?
#
loop_
_entity_poly.entity_id
_entity_poly.type
_entity_poly.pdbx_seq_one_letter_code
_entity_poly.pdbx_strand_id
1 'polypeptide(L)' 'MSEDRKHPDRSTDDEFEAKRHVRFGKLPARVAPEDQVETTDTDPPPEGPGEPQVRREWG' A
#
# COMPACT_ATOMS: atom_id res chain seq x y z
N MET A 1 -6.42 22.18 6.38
CA MET A 1 -5.91 21.66 5.09
C MET A 1 -6.70 20.42 4.75
N SER A 2 -7.86 20.58 4.11
CA SER A 2 -8.61 19.44 3.58
C SER A 2 -8.20 19.33 2.12
N GLU A 3 -7.15 18.57 1.84
CA GLU A 3 -6.83 18.21 0.47
C GLU A 3 -7.99 17.40 -0.08
N ASP A 4 -8.73 18.04 -0.98
CA ASP A 4 -9.54 17.43 -2.02
C ASP A 4 -8.68 16.33 -2.67
N ARG A 5 -8.73 15.12 -2.10
CA ARG A 5 -8.22 13.92 -2.76
C ARG A 5 -9.14 13.71 -3.94
N LYS A 6 -8.84 14.38 -5.06
CA LYS A 6 -9.45 14.12 -6.34
C LYS A 6 -9.44 12.62 -6.52
N HIS A 7 -10.62 12.01 -6.45
CA HIS A 7 -10.80 10.66 -6.95
C HIS A 7 -10.29 10.66 -8.39
N PRO A 8 -9.27 9.85 -8.74
CA PRO A 8 -8.79 9.80 -10.10
C PRO A 8 -9.96 9.44 -11.02
N ASP A 9 -10.02 10.11 -12.17
CA ASP A 9 -11.01 9.88 -13.21
C ASP A 9 -11.03 8.38 -13.54
N ARG A 10 -12.21 7.73 -13.58
CA ARG A 10 -12.30 6.27 -13.80
C ARG A 10 -11.53 5.80 -15.04
N SER A 11 -11.45 6.64 -16.06
CA SER A 11 -10.66 6.40 -17.28
C SER A 11 -9.17 6.18 -17.03
N THR A 12 -8.60 6.75 -15.95
CA THR A 12 -7.21 6.50 -15.54
C THR A 12 -7.04 5.15 -14.81
N ASP A 13 -8.11 4.61 -14.23
CA ASP A 13 -8.10 3.31 -13.54
C ASP A 13 -7.98 2.15 -14.54
N ASP A 14 -8.69 2.23 -15.68
CA ASP A 14 -8.64 1.23 -16.76
C ASP A 14 -7.24 1.15 -17.41
N GLU A 15 -6.61 2.30 -17.68
CA GLU A 15 -5.24 2.35 -18.22
C GLU A 15 -4.23 1.74 -17.22
N PHE A 16 -4.45 1.99 -15.93
CA PHE A 16 -3.63 1.43 -14.86
C PHE A 16 -3.87 -0.08 -14.68
N GLU A 17 -5.10 -0.54 -14.87
CA GLU A 17 -5.45 -1.96 -14.89
C GLU A 17 -4.73 -2.69 -16.04
N ALA A 18 -4.73 -2.15 -17.26
CA ALA A 18 -4.01 -2.73 -18.38
C ALA A 18 -2.50 -2.87 -18.09
N LYS A 19 -1.87 -1.80 -17.56
CA LYS A 19 -0.45 -1.81 -17.18
C LYS A 19 -0.15 -2.83 -16.08
N ARG A 20 -1.01 -2.92 -15.06
CA ARG A 20 -0.89 -3.92 -13.99
C ARG A 20 -1.07 -5.33 -14.54
N HIS A 21 -2.01 -5.55 -15.44
CA HIS A 21 -2.28 -6.86 -16.03
C HIS A 21 -1.08 -7.39 -16.81
N VAL A 22 -0.40 -6.54 -17.58
CA VAL A 22 0.82 -6.95 -18.29
C VAL A 22 1.93 -7.37 -17.31
N ARG A 23 2.06 -6.65 -16.18
CA ARG A 23 3.12 -6.91 -15.20
C ARG A 23 2.83 -8.05 -14.24
N PHE A 24 1.57 -8.22 -13.83
CA PHE A 24 1.15 -9.08 -12.72
C PHE A 24 0.02 -10.06 -13.09
N GLY A 25 -0.52 -9.98 -14.30
CA GLY A 25 -1.70 -10.75 -14.72
C GLY A 25 -3.01 -10.20 -14.15
N LYS A 26 -4.09 -10.99 -14.30
CA LYS A 26 -5.41 -10.64 -13.76
C LYS A 26 -5.37 -10.68 -12.23
N LEU A 27 -5.78 -9.59 -11.58
CA LEU A 27 -5.94 -9.57 -10.14
C LEU A 27 -7.11 -10.46 -9.70
N PRO A 28 -7.00 -11.10 -8.53
CA PRO A 28 -8.12 -11.81 -7.93
C PRO A 28 -9.28 -10.85 -7.63
N ALA A 29 -10.48 -11.40 -7.51
CA ALA A 29 -11.66 -10.63 -7.12
C ALA A 29 -11.42 -9.99 -5.74
N ARG A 30 -11.89 -8.75 -5.58
CA ARG A 30 -11.80 -8.04 -4.31
C ARG A 30 -12.73 -8.72 -3.29
N VAL A 31 -12.21 -8.98 -2.09
CA VAL A 31 -13.00 -9.51 -0.98
C VAL A 31 -13.95 -8.42 -0.49
N ALA A 32 -15.24 -8.75 -0.33
CA ALA A 32 -16.23 -7.83 0.20
C ALA A 32 -15.94 -7.51 1.68
N PRO A 33 -16.26 -6.31 2.19
CA PRO A 33 -16.04 -5.96 3.59
C PRO A 33 -16.59 -6.99 4.60
N GLU A 34 -17.76 -7.53 4.32
CA GLU A 34 -18.44 -8.55 5.13
C GLU A 34 -17.73 -9.91 5.14
N ASP A 35 -16.92 -10.21 4.13
CA ASP A 35 -16.17 -11.47 4.00
C ASP A 35 -14.73 -11.36 4.53
N GLN A 36 -14.31 -10.20 5.01
CA GLN A 36 -12.97 -10.00 5.58
C GLN A 36 -12.87 -10.64 6.97
N VAL A 37 -11.81 -11.41 7.18
CA VAL A 37 -11.50 -12.01 8.50
C VAL A 37 -10.71 -11.00 9.31
N GLU A 38 -11.11 -10.77 10.56
CA GLU A 38 -10.35 -9.95 11.50
C GLU A 38 -9.02 -10.64 11.83
N THR A 39 -7.91 -9.95 11.56
CA THR A 39 -6.55 -10.46 11.81
C THR A 39 -5.90 -9.70 12.95
N THR A 40 -5.27 -10.42 13.88
CA THR A 40 -4.33 -9.82 14.84
C THR A 40 -2.92 -9.92 14.29
N ASP A 41 -2.10 -8.91 14.58
CA ASP A 41 -0.67 -8.98 14.35
C ASP A 41 -0.08 -10.11 15.21
N THR A 42 0.53 -11.10 14.56
CA THR A 42 1.15 -12.25 15.24
C THR A 42 2.66 -12.14 15.35
N ASP A 43 3.28 -11.25 14.57
CA ASP A 43 4.71 -11.03 14.66
C ASP A 43 5.02 -10.06 15.81
N PRO A 44 6.05 -10.33 16.63
CA PRO A 44 6.51 -9.33 17.59
C PRO A 44 7.00 -8.09 16.82
N PRO A 45 6.89 -6.88 17.40
CA PRO A 45 7.44 -5.69 16.81
C PRO A 45 8.91 -5.92 16.45
N PRO A 46 9.36 -5.52 15.24
CA PRO A 46 10.76 -5.62 14.90
C PRO A 46 11.57 -4.84 15.93
N GLU A 47 12.66 -5.46 16.40
CA GLU A 47 13.62 -4.76 17.25
C GLU A 47 14.06 -3.52 16.46
N GLY A 48 13.90 -2.34 17.07
CA GLY A 48 14.09 -1.06 16.39
C GLY A 48 15.45 -1.02 15.69
N PRO A 49 15.60 -0.19 14.64
CA PRO A 49 16.89 -0.09 13.96
C PRO A 49 17.98 0.22 14.99
N GLY A 50 19.04 -0.59 14.99
CA GLY A 50 20.20 -0.35 15.86
C GLY A 50 20.71 1.08 15.68
N GLU A 51 21.30 1.65 16.74
CA GLU A 51 21.83 3.01 16.64
C GLU A 51 22.82 3.10 15.46
N PRO A 52 22.63 4.07 14.55
CA PRO A 52 23.55 4.23 13.45
C PRO A 52 24.93 4.55 14.00
N GLN A 53 25.92 3.73 13.61
CA GLN A 53 27.33 3.87 13.97
C GLN A 53 27.93 5.25 13.66
N VAL A 54 27.29 6.02 12.76
CA VAL A 54 27.58 7.44 12.56
C VAL A 54 26.25 8.19 12.50
N ARG A 55 26.08 9.18 13.39
CA ARG A 55 24.96 10.14 13.30
C ARG A 55 25.25 11.08 12.12
N ARG A 56 24.51 10.90 11.03
CA ARG A 56 24.53 11.84 9.91
C ARG A 56 23.81 13.12 10.33
N GLU A 57 24.56 14.20 10.45
CA GLU A 57 24.00 15.54 10.58
C GLU A 57 23.49 15.99 9.20
N TRP A 58 22.23 16.40 9.16
CA TRP A 58 21.67 17.08 7.99
C TRP A 58 21.86 18.57 8.23
N GLY A 59 22.80 19.17 7.49
CA GLY A 59 22.96 20.62 7.38
C GLY A 59 22.02 21.23 6.34
#